data_AF-A0A661WGU2-F1
#
_entry.id   AF-A0A661WGU2-F1
#
_cell.length_a   1.000
_cell.length_b   1.000
_cell.length_c   1.000
_cell.angle_alpha   90.00
_cell.angle_beta   90.00
_cell.angle_gamma   90.00
#
_symmetry.space_group_name_H-M   'P 1'
#
loop_
_entity.id
_entity.type
_entity.pdbx_description
1 polymer ?
#
loop_
_entity_poly.entity_id
_entity_poly.type
_entity_poly.pdbx_seq_one_letter_code
_entity_poly.pdbx_strand_id
1 'polypeptide(L)'
;KGNPSFTAAWLKRQGSDVAKTILRVRKLAKARTTFVDNAILDKHVDGRLHCQFHPLKSDSGGTVSGRFSCSCPNLQQVPARDEEMSGLIRQIFIPDDGYPLWLRGDYSQIEYRLLAHYAVGKGADTIRKLFVNDPSTDYHEATRQLIYQITNRLLDRKPTKNINFGLVYGMGEPTLCETLGVDRQEGSNLFEAYHEGVPFVSTTFADHVDEAQDTGIIKTILGRRSRFDRFIPIGDRKAKSLPYQEAVSVYGGNVERAFTHKALNRRLQGSAADVIKLGMLVAYEDGIFDELGGVPQLTVHDELDTSYHPDHRKAAVRLKQCMEEAIQLKVPVILDMEAGSNWASVKKINLGE
;
A
#
# COMPACT_ATOMS: atom_id res chain seq x y z
N LYS A 1 -27.55 -4.30 -10.00
CA LYS A 1 -29.01 -4.53 -10.02
C LYS A 1 -29.84 -3.21 -9.97
N GLY A 2 -29.31 -2.04 -10.36
CA GLY A 2 -30.11 -0.80 -10.46
C GLY A 2 -30.68 -0.21 -9.14
N ASN A 3 -30.70 -0.98 -8.06
CA ASN A 3 -31.21 -0.54 -6.76
C ASN A 3 -30.37 0.61 -6.17
N PRO A 4 -31.01 1.51 -5.41
CA PRO A 4 -30.31 2.50 -4.61
C PRO A 4 -29.23 1.85 -3.75
N SER A 5 -28.01 2.37 -3.81
CA SER A 5 -26.86 1.82 -3.09
C SER A 5 -26.54 2.70 -1.88
N PHE A 6 -26.73 2.15 -0.68
CA PHE A 6 -26.38 2.80 0.58
C PHE A 6 -24.89 2.59 0.89
N THR A 7 -24.01 3.04 -0.01
CA THR A 7 -22.56 2.94 0.19
C THR A 7 -22.12 3.80 1.38
N ALA A 8 -20.95 3.52 1.94
CA ALA A 8 -20.40 4.33 3.03
C ALA A 8 -20.23 5.80 2.61
N ALA A 9 -19.82 6.05 1.35
CA ALA A 9 -19.70 7.40 0.80
C ALA A 9 -21.07 8.11 0.74
N TRP A 10 -22.10 7.42 0.24
CA TRP A 10 -23.45 7.98 0.17
C TRP A 10 -24.01 8.30 1.56
N LEU A 11 -23.85 7.39 2.53
CA LEU A 11 -24.32 7.58 3.92
C LEU A 11 -23.61 8.77 4.60
N LYS A 12 -22.31 8.94 4.38
CA LYS A 12 -21.55 10.09 4.91
C LYS A 12 -22.10 11.42 4.38
N ARG A 13 -22.47 11.47 3.09
CA ARG A 13 -23.05 12.68 2.48
C ARG A 13 -24.42 13.05 3.02
N GLN A 14 -25.20 12.09 3.52
CA GLN A 14 -26.52 12.40 4.08
C GLN A 14 -26.44 13.19 5.39
N GLY A 15 -25.38 13.00 6.18
CA GLY A 15 -25.17 13.73 7.44
C GLY A 15 -26.17 13.45 8.56
N SER A 16 -27.24 12.68 8.31
CA SER A 16 -28.29 12.38 9.29
C SER A 16 -27.81 11.45 10.40
N ASP A 17 -28.43 11.54 11.57
CA ASP A 17 -28.05 10.72 12.72
C ASP A 17 -28.33 9.24 12.48
N VAL A 18 -29.37 8.91 11.70
CA VAL A 18 -29.63 7.55 11.22
C VAL A 18 -28.48 7.07 10.34
N ALA A 19 -27.99 7.88 9.40
CA ALA A 19 -26.89 7.49 8.53
C ALA A 19 -25.57 7.28 9.32
N LYS A 20 -25.26 8.15 10.28
CA LYS A 20 -24.12 7.99 11.20
C LYS A 20 -24.26 6.71 12.03
N THR A 21 -25.45 6.42 12.53
CA THR A 21 -25.74 5.21 13.32
C THR A 21 -25.55 3.95 12.48
N ILE A 22 -26.06 3.91 11.24
CA ILE A 22 -25.86 2.79 10.31
C ILE A 22 -24.36 2.56 10.05
N LEU A 23 -23.58 3.62 9.83
CA LEU A 23 -22.13 3.52 9.62
C LEU A 23 -21.44 2.92 10.85
N ARG A 24 -21.81 3.37 12.06
CA ARG A 24 -21.28 2.83 13.32
C ARG A 24 -21.64 1.36 13.51
N VAL A 25 -22.89 0.99 13.31
CA VAL A 25 -23.35 -0.41 13.40
C VAL A 25 -22.62 -1.30 12.40
N ARG A 26 -22.48 -0.87 11.13
CA ARG A 26 -21.74 -1.63 10.11
C ARG A 26 -20.27 -1.84 10.49
N LYS A 27 -19.64 -0.82 11.07
CA LYS A 27 -18.25 -0.89 11.55
C LYS A 27 -18.12 -1.91 12.69
N LEU A 28 -18.95 -1.80 13.73
CA LEU A 28 -18.94 -2.72 14.87
C LEU A 28 -19.29 -4.15 14.47
N ALA A 29 -20.31 -4.32 13.61
CA ALA A 29 -20.69 -5.62 13.09
C ALA A 29 -19.52 -6.26 12.33
N LYS A 30 -18.85 -5.52 11.43
CA LYS A 30 -17.67 -6.01 10.72
C LYS A 30 -16.54 -6.37 11.69
N ALA A 31 -16.27 -5.53 12.68
CA ALA A 31 -15.25 -5.78 13.69
C ALA A 31 -15.50 -7.10 14.43
N ARG A 32 -16.72 -7.28 14.95
CA ARG A 32 -17.15 -8.49 15.64
C ARG A 32 -17.12 -9.70 14.70
N THR A 33 -17.91 -9.69 13.63
CA THR A 33 -18.13 -10.91 12.83
C THR A 33 -16.92 -11.28 12.02
N THR A 34 -16.29 -10.33 11.31
CA THR A 34 -15.20 -10.66 10.40
C THR A 34 -13.91 -10.96 11.15
N PHE A 35 -13.61 -10.24 12.22
CA PHE A 35 -12.31 -10.34 12.89
C PHE A 35 -12.38 -11.14 14.18
N VAL A 36 -13.28 -10.82 15.10
CA VAL A 36 -13.35 -11.52 16.39
C VAL A 36 -13.89 -12.93 16.20
N ASP A 37 -15.14 -13.06 15.75
CA ASP A 37 -15.83 -14.35 15.64
C ASP A 37 -15.13 -15.23 14.58
N ASN A 38 -15.14 -14.81 13.30
CA ASN A 38 -14.73 -15.68 12.20
C ASN A 38 -13.21 -15.84 12.01
N ALA A 39 -12.40 -14.83 12.38
CA ALA A 39 -10.96 -14.86 12.11
C ALA A 39 -10.13 -15.27 13.33
N ILE A 40 -10.60 -15.00 14.56
CA ILE A 40 -9.86 -15.32 15.78
C ILE A 40 -10.53 -16.50 16.50
N LEU A 41 -11.79 -16.35 16.96
CA LEU A 41 -12.46 -17.34 17.80
C LEU A 41 -12.70 -18.67 17.07
N ASP A 42 -13.21 -18.63 15.85
CA ASP A 42 -13.53 -19.84 15.07
C ASP A 42 -12.29 -20.58 14.54
N LYS A 43 -11.10 -19.97 14.62
CA LYS A 43 -9.90 -20.45 13.90
C LYS A 43 -8.67 -20.66 14.76
N HIS A 44 -8.71 -20.31 16.03
CA HIS A 44 -7.58 -20.60 16.90
C HIS A 44 -7.49 -22.11 17.17
N VAL A 45 -6.26 -22.59 17.31
CA VAL A 45 -5.94 -23.92 17.81
C VAL A 45 -5.09 -23.70 19.05
N ASP A 46 -5.61 -24.08 20.22
CA ASP A 46 -4.93 -23.91 21.52
C ASP A 46 -4.39 -22.48 21.77
N GLY A 47 -5.22 -21.49 21.45
CA GLY A 47 -4.88 -20.06 21.61
C GLY A 47 -3.98 -19.48 20.50
N ARG A 48 -3.61 -20.27 19.49
CA ARG A 48 -2.73 -19.84 18.38
C ARG A 48 -3.48 -19.77 17.06
N LEU A 49 -3.11 -18.80 16.22
CA LEU A 49 -3.66 -18.63 14.87
C LEU A 49 -2.61 -19.05 13.83
N HIS A 50 -2.96 -20.01 12.98
CA HIS A 50 -2.07 -20.55 11.97
C HIS A 50 -2.53 -20.14 10.57
N CYS A 51 -2.14 -18.93 10.16
CA CYS A 51 -2.50 -18.44 8.82
C CYS A 51 -1.67 -19.11 7.71
N GLN A 52 -2.23 -19.14 6.51
CA GLN A 52 -1.58 -19.68 5.31
C GLN A 52 -1.18 -18.53 4.38
N PHE A 53 0.12 -18.41 4.12
CA PHE A 53 0.66 -17.46 3.15
C PHE A 53 0.80 -18.09 1.77
N HIS A 54 0.25 -17.42 0.76
CA HIS A 54 0.38 -17.78 -0.65
C HIS A 54 1.37 -16.84 -1.33
N PRO A 55 2.58 -17.32 -1.70
CA PRO A 55 3.62 -16.47 -2.26
C PRO A 55 3.35 -16.05 -3.70
N LEU A 56 2.59 -16.84 -4.47
CA LEU A 56 2.27 -16.61 -5.88
C LEU A 56 0.81 -16.93 -6.15
N LYS A 57 0.28 -16.36 -7.25
CA LYS A 57 -1.06 -16.71 -7.75
C LYS A 57 -1.10 -18.16 -8.23
N SER A 58 -2.06 -18.91 -7.71
CA SER A 58 -2.43 -20.27 -8.10
C SER A 58 -3.97 -20.38 -8.10
N ASP A 59 -4.49 -21.58 -8.39
CA ASP A 59 -5.91 -21.88 -8.24
C ASP A 59 -6.37 -21.87 -6.78
N SER A 60 -5.42 -22.08 -5.85
CA SER A 60 -5.66 -22.11 -4.40
C SER A 60 -5.56 -20.74 -3.71
N GLY A 61 -5.07 -19.70 -4.38
CA GLY A 61 -4.92 -18.37 -3.79
C GLY A 61 -3.89 -17.48 -4.46
N GLY A 62 -3.40 -16.47 -3.74
CA GLY A 62 -2.32 -15.59 -4.21
C GLY A 62 -2.76 -14.38 -5.03
N THR A 63 -1.80 -13.52 -5.35
CA THR A 63 -2.03 -12.24 -6.03
C THR A 63 -1.29 -12.16 -7.36
N VAL A 64 -1.88 -11.47 -8.34
CA VAL A 64 -1.22 -11.16 -9.62
C VAL A 64 -0.07 -10.15 -9.43
N SER A 65 -0.16 -9.29 -8.40
CA SER A 65 0.86 -8.29 -8.11
C SER A 65 2.16 -8.88 -7.57
N GLY A 66 2.15 -10.15 -7.13
CA GLY A 66 3.29 -10.79 -6.50
C GLY A 66 3.38 -10.55 -4.99
N ARG A 67 2.43 -9.83 -4.38
CA ARG A 67 2.27 -9.77 -2.92
C ARG A 67 1.93 -11.14 -2.36
N PHE A 68 2.38 -11.40 -1.13
CA PHE A 68 1.77 -12.46 -0.33
C PHE A 68 0.27 -12.19 -0.20
N SER A 69 -0.54 -13.25 -0.29
CA SER A 69 -1.90 -13.22 0.26
C SER A 69 -2.00 -14.17 1.44
N CYS A 70 -2.86 -13.85 2.39
CA CYS A 70 -3.05 -14.63 3.60
C CYS A 70 -4.48 -15.21 3.66
N SER A 71 -4.62 -16.45 4.12
CA SER A 71 -5.92 -17.09 4.33
C SER A 71 -5.94 -17.95 5.58
N CYS A 72 -7.14 -18.28 6.05
CA CYS A 72 -7.36 -19.24 7.14
C CYS A 72 -6.60 -18.98 8.46
N PRO A 73 -6.76 -17.82 9.14
CA PRO A 73 -7.48 -16.59 8.76
C PRO A 73 -6.64 -15.63 7.89
N ASN A 74 -7.29 -14.65 7.26
CA ASN A 74 -6.56 -13.58 6.56
C ASN A 74 -6.14 -12.49 7.56
N LEU A 75 -4.96 -12.64 8.14
CA LEU A 75 -4.42 -11.69 9.13
C LEU A 75 -3.89 -10.40 8.52
N GLN A 76 -3.65 -10.35 7.20
CA GLN A 76 -3.30 -9.10 6.51
C GLN A 76 -4.44 -8.08 6.48
N GLN A 77 -5.66 -8.50 6.81
CA GLN A 77 -6.83 -7.61 6.83
C GLN A 77 -7.15 -7.07 8.23
N VAL A 78 -6.39 -7.45 9.27
CA VAL A 78 -6.61 -6.97 10.63
C VAL A 78 -6.60 -5.43 10.63
N PRO A 79 -7.64 -4.77 11.17
CA PRO A 79 -7.76 -3.31 11.08
C PRO A 79 -6.53 -2.61 11.63
N ALA A 80 -6.09 -1.55 10.94
CA ALA A 80 -4.91 -0.75 11.30
C ALA A 80 -5.23 0.74 11.57
N ARG A 81 -6.36 1.23 11.05
CA ARG A 81 -6.66 2.68 10.95
C ARG A 81 -7.93 3.09 11.70
N ASP A 82 -8.54 2.14 12.40
CA ASP A 82 -9.75 2.40 13.15
C ASP A 82 -9.40 2.79 14.59
N GLU A 83 -9.61 4.06 14.97
CA GLU A 83 -9.16 4.61 16.27
C GLU A 83 -9.61 3.79 17.49
N GLU A 84 -10.77 3.15 17.42
CA GLU A 84 -11.33 2.37 18.53
C GLU A 84 -11.05 0.87 18.35
N MET A 85 -11.42 0.30 17.20
CA MET A 85 -11.37 -1.15 17.01
C MET A 85 -9.99 -1.68 16.65
N SER A 86 -9.14 -0.86 16.01
CA SER A 86 -7.81 -1.31 15.59
C SER A 86 -6.95 -1.68 16.79
N GLY A 87 -6.94 -0.82 17.81
CA GLY A 87 -6.18 -1.06 19.04
C GLY A 87 -6.69 -2.30 19.77
N LEU A 88 -8.01 -2.39 19.98
CA LEU A 88 -8.64 -3.50 20.69
C LEU A 88 -8.39 -4.86 20.01
N ILE A 89 -8.52 -4.93 18.69
CA ILE A 89 -8.32 -6.20 17.96
C ILE A 89 -6.82 -6.56 17.93
N ARG A 90 -5.93 -5.61 17.61
CA ARG A 90 -4.49 -5.88 17.55
C ARG A 90 -3.90 -6.23 18.93
N GLN A 91 -4.50 -5.77 20.02
CA GLN A 91 -4.06 -6.09 21.39
C GLN A 91 -4.20 -7.58 21.73
N ILE A 92 -5.04 -8.33 21.01
CA ILE A 92 -5.23 -9.78 21.19
C ILE A 92 -3.98 -10.56 20.73
N PHE A 93 -3.20 -10.00 19.81
CA PHE A 93 -2.00 -10.63 19.27
C PHE A 93 -0.81 -10.31 20.18
N ILE A 94 -0.42 -11.30 20.98
CA ILE A 94 0.67 -11.24 21.94
C ILE A 94 1.87 -12.08 21.48
N PRO A 95 3.08 -11.85 22.01
CA PRO A 95 4.25 -12.66 21.71
C PRO A 95 4.09 -14.12 22.15
N ASP A 96 4.92 -14.99 21.58
CA ASP A 96 5.04 -16.39 21.99
C ASP A 96 5.60 -16.54 23.41
N ASP A 97 5.30 -17.68 24.03
CA ASP A 97 5.85 -18.03 25.34
C ASP A 97 7.38 -17.94 25.35
N GLY A 98 7.95 -17.31 26.37
CA GLY A 98 9.39 -17.05 26.48
C GLY A 98 9.85 -15.73 25.85
N TYR A 99 9.00 -15.04 25.09
CA TYR A 99 9.31 -13.74 24.48
C TYR A 99 8.53 -12.62 25.17
N PRO A 100 9.19 -11.59 25.72
CA PRO A 100 8.50 -10.50 26.41
C PRO A 100 7.88 -9.47 25.44
N LEU A 101 8.28 -9.44 24.17
CA LEU A 101 7.93 -8.38 23.23
C LEU A 101 7.49 -8.91 21.85
N TRP A 102 6.61 -8.14 21.21
CA TRP A 102 6.25 -8.23 19.80
C TRP A 102 7.10 -7.23 19.06
N LEU A 103 7.88 -7.67 18.10
CA LEU A 103 8.71 -6.86 17.22
C LEU A 103 8.02 -6.68 15.87
N ARG A 104 7.95 -5.43 15.42
CA ARG A 104 7.42 -5.03 14.13
C ARG A 104 8.51 -4.29 13.35
N GLY A 105 8.81 -4.76 12.14
CA GLY A 105 9.60 -4.04 11.14
C GLY A 105 8.71 -3.61 9.98
N ASP A 106 8.52 -2.30 9.80
CA ASP A 106 7.66 -1.73 8.74
C ASP A 106 8.49 -0.85 7.80
N TYR A 107 8.42 -1.10 6.49
CA TYR A 107 9.13 -0.24 5.55
C TYR A 107 8.50 1.15 5.47
N SER A 108 9.28 2.15 5.84
CA SER A 108 8.85 3.54 5.86
C SER A 108 8.54 4.04 4.44
N GLN A 109 7.25 4.20 4.13
CA GLN A 109 6.77 4.84 2.89
C GLN A 109 7.28 4.16 1.60
N ILE A 110 7.40 2.82 1.57
CA ILE A 110 8.06 2.11 0.47
C ILE A 110 7.47 2.39 -0.91
N GLU A 111 6.15 2.50 -1.04
CA GLU A 111 5.52 2.82 -2.34
C GLU A 111 5.92 4.23 -2.84
N TYR A 112 6.11 5.20 -1.95
CA TYR A 112 6.56 6.55 -2.31
C TYR A 112 8.06 6.62 -2.60
N ARG A 113 8.88 5.80 -1.93
CA ARG A 113 10.29 5.64 -2.28
C ARG A 113 10.45 5.01 -3.66
N LEU A 114 9.61 4.02 -3.99
CA LEU A 114 9.53 3.43 -5.32
C LEU A 114 9.03 4.43 -6.36
N LEU A 115 8.05 5.27 -6.02
CA LEU A 115 7.63 6.36 -6.89
C LEU A 115 8.80 7.30 -7.20
N ALA A 116 9.56 7.73 -6.18
CA ALA A 116 10.74 8.57 -6.38
C ALA A 116 11.84 7.86 -7.21
N HIS A 117 12.00 6.54 -7.05
CA HIS A 117 12.91 5.74 -7.87
C HIS A 117 12.50 5.77 -9.37
N TYR A 118 11.24 5.48 -9.68
CA TYR A 118 10.71 5.45 -11.04
C TYR A 118 10.37 6.82 -11.63
N ALA A 119 10.39 7.88 -10.83
CA ALA A 119 9.98 9.22 -11.25
C ALA A 119 10.77 9.71 -12.48
N VAL A 120 10.06 10.25 -13.46
CA VAL A 120 10.63 10.90 -14.64
C VAL A 120 10.04 12.30 -14.82
N GLY A 121 10.70 13.13 -15.61
CA GLY A 121 10.27 14.50 -15.87
C GLY A 121 10.73 15.53 -14.82
N LYS A 122 10.23 16.75 -14.97
CA LYS A 122 10.60 17.91 -14.14
C LYS A 122 10.26 17.63 -12.67
N GLY A 123 11.20 17.87 -11.77
CA GLY A 123 11.01 17.69 -10.32
C GLY A 123 11.28 16.27 -9.79
N ALA A 124 11.53 15.28 -10.66
CA ALA A 124 11.87 13.92 -10.22
C ALA A 124 13.15 13.87 -9.38
N ASP A 125 14.19 14.61 -9.76
CA ASP A 125 15.42 14.68 -8.97
C ASP A 125 15.26 15.49 -7.69
N THR A 126 14.32 16.44 -7.66
CA THR A 126 14.00 17.20 -6.44
C THR A 126 13.47 16.26 -5.35
N ILE A 127 12.48 15.41 -5.67
CA ILE A 127 11.94 14.48 -4.67
C ILE A 127 12.98 13.43 -4.23
N ARG A 128 13.84 12.97 -5.14
CA ARG A 128 14.95 12.07 -4.79
C ARG A 128 15.91 12.72 -3.82
N LYS A 129 16.32 13.96 -4.10
CA LYS A 129 17.22 14.73 -3.22
C LYS A 129 16.64 14.93 -1.83
N LEU A 130 15.33 15.16 -1.69
CA LEU A 130 14.69 15.27 -0.38
C LEU A 130 14.89 13.99 0.45
N PHE A 131 14.57 12.83 -0.12
CA PHE A 131 14.78 11.55 0.56
C PHE A 131 16.26 11.20 0.82
N VAL A 132 17.16 11.57 -0.09
CA VAL A 132 18.61 11.32 0.06
C VAL A 132 19.21 12.20 1.16
N ASN A 133 18.83 13.48 1.20
CA ASN A 133 19.34 14.43 2.19
C ASN A 133 18.74 14.18 3.59
N ASP A 134 17.49 13.75 3.65
CA ASP A 134 16.82 13.36 4.89
C ASP A 134 16.03 12.06 4.66
N PRO A 135 16.58 10.90 5.06
CA PRO A 135 15.88 9.63 4.96
C PRO A 135 14.57 9.56 5.74
N SER A 136 14.34 10.47 6.71
CA SER A 136 13.10 10.58 7.48
C SER A 136 12.00 11.42 6.79
N THR A 137 12.29 11.97 5.60
CA THR A 137 11.35 12.76 4.80
C THR A 137 9.97 12.08 4.70
N ASP A 138 8.92 12.78 5.14
CA ASP A 138 7.53 12.42 4.88
C ASP A 138 7.11 12.93 3.49
N TYR A 139 6.79 12.03 2.56
CA TYR A 139 6.40 12.36 1.19
C TYR A 139 5.17 13.28 1.13
N HIS A 140 4.21 13.07 2.04
CA HIS A 140 3.02 13.90 2.09
C HIS A 140 3.37 15.33 2.51
N GLU A 141 4.23 15.49 3.51
CA GLU A 141 4.71 16.79 3.94
C GLU A 141 5.55 17.48 2.85
N ALA A 142 6.49 16.74 2.24
CA ALA A 142 7.29 17.24 1.12
C ALA A 142 6.40 17.77 -0.02
N THR A 143 5.39 16.99 -0.42
CA THR A 143 4.45 17.40 -1.47
C THR A 143 3.59 18.58 -1.04
N ARG A 144 3.17 18.63 0.23
CA ARG A 144 2.42 19.76 0.80
C ARG A 144 3.20 21.06 0.73
N GLN A 145 4.51 21.02 1.04
CA GLN A 145 5.40 22.17 0.97
C GLN A 145 5.63 22.62 -0.47
N LEU A 146 5.80 21.70 -1.41
CA LEU A 146 5.92 22.02 -2.84
C LEU A 146 4.66 22.71 -3.38
N ILE A 147 3.47 22.25 -2.99
CA ILE A 147 2.19 22.88 -3.35
C ILE A 147 2.04 24.26 -2.68
N TYR A 148 2.45 24.38 -1.41
CA TYR A 148 2.44 25.64 -0.69
C TYR A 148 3.30 26.71 -1.36
N GLN A 149 4.48 26.35 -1.85
CA GLN A 149 5.38 27.28 -2.54
C GLN A 149 4.77 27.92 -3.80
N ILE A 150 3.80 27.25 -4.42
CA ILE A 150 3.11 27.73 -5.64
C ILE A 150 1.83 28.49 -5.28
N THR A 151 1.04 27.95 -4.35
CA THR A 151 -0.28 28.49 -4.04
C THR A 151 -0.27 29.53 -2.93
N ASN A 152 0.82 29.62 -2.17
CA ASN A 152 0.90 30.31 -0.89
C ASN A 152 -0.23 29.87 0.09
N ARG A 153 -0.80 28.68 -0.13
CA ARG A 153 -1.91 28.12 0.66
C ARG A 153 -1.49 26.77 1.22
N LEU A 154 -1.48 26.70 2.54
CA LEU A 154 -1.05 25.51 3.23
C LEU A 154 -2.24 24.54 3.36
N LEU A 155 -2.15 23.38 2.72
CA LEU A 155 -3.19 22.37 2.81
C LEU A 155 -3.11 21.62 4.14
N ASP A 156 -4.27 21.15 4.62
CA ASP A 156 -4.33 20.23 5.74
C ASP A 156 -3.70 18.87 5.37
N ARG A 157 -3.07 18.21 6.35
CA ARG A 157 -2.35 16.94 6.13
C ARG A 157 -3.28 15.81 5.65
N LYS A 158 -4.49 15.73 6.20
CA LYS A 158 -5.44 14.64 5.89
C LYS A 158 -5.96 14.71 4.45
N PRO A 159 -6.42 15.87 3.93
CA PRO A 159 -6.65 16.08 2.50
C PRO A 159 -5.43 15.73 1.65
N THR A 160 -4.24 16.25 1.99
CA THR A 160 -3.01 16.03 1.21
C THR A 160 -2.66 14.55 1.03
N LYS A 161 -2.89 13.72 2.06
CA LYS A 161 -2.71 12.27 1.95
C LYS A 161 -3.66 11.67 0.91
N ASN A 162 -4.94 12.01 0.94
CA ASN A 162 -5.92 11.51 -0.03
C ASN A 162 -5.61 11.97 -1.45
N ILE A 163 -5.19 13.23 -1.61
CA ILE A 163 -4.75 13.82 -2.87
C ILE A 163 -3.57 13.02 -3.43
N ASN A 164 -2.51 12.84 -2.65
CA ASN A 164 -1.33 12.08 -3.05
C ASN A 164 -1.66 10.65 -3.46
N PHE A 165 -2.43 9.93 -2.65
CA PHE A 165 -2.86 8.57 -3.02
C PHE A 165 -3.70 8.57 -4.30
N GLY A 166 -4.58 9.55 -4.51
CA GLY A 166 -5.39 9.63 -5.72
C GLY A 166 -4.60 9.97 -6.97
N LEU A 167 -3.88 11.08 -6.94
CA LEU A 167 -3.24 11.69 -8.11
C LEU A 167 -2.04 10.88 -8.60
N VAL A 168 -1.26 10.25 -7.71
CA VAL A 168 -0.22 9.29 -8.10
C VAL A 168 -0.78 8.14 -8.94
N TYR A 169 -2.04 7.79 -8.74
CA TYR A 169 -2.72 6.70 -9.47
C TYR A 169 -3.68 7.20 -10.56
N GLY A 170 -3.52 8.44 -11.03
CA GLY A 170 -4.26 8.97 -12.18
C GLY A 170 -5.70 9.36 -11.87
N MET A 171 -6.00 9.71 -10.61
CA MET A 171 -7.28 10.31 -10.26
C MET A 171 -7.48 11.63 -11.03
N GLY A 172 -8.62 11.77 -11.71
CA GLY A 172 -9.01 13.03 -12.37
C GLY A 172 -9.63 14.03 -11.40
N GLU A 173 -9.69 15.30 -11.81
CA GLU A 173 -10.26 16.42 -11.06
C GLU A 173 -11.67 16.16 -10.51
N PRO A 174 -12.65 15.59 -11.25
CA PRO A 174 -13.99 15.37 -10.69
C PRO A 174 -13.99 14.41 -9.49
N THR A 175 -13.14 13.38 -9.54
CA THR A 175 -12.98 12.41 -8.46
C THR A 175 -12.23 13.04 -7.28
N LEU A 176 -11.29 13.95 -7.53
CA LEU A 176 -10.61 14.73 -6.51
C LEU A 176 -11.62 15.58 -5.71
N CYS A 177 -12.49 16.33 -6.41
CA CYS A 177 -13.53 17.15 -5.79
C CYS A 177 -14.46 16.29 -4.92
N GLU A 178 -14.93 15.15 -5.44
CA GLU A 178 -15.79 14.23 -4.66
C GLU A 178 -15.07 13.67 -3.43
N THR A 179 -13.78 13.33 -3.55
CA THR A 179 -12.98 12.75 -2.46
C THR A 179 -12.72 13.77 -1.35
N LEU A 180 -12.50 15.03 -1.71
CA LEU A 180 -12.23 16.12 -0.78
C LEU A 180 -13.51 16.78 -0.24
N GLY A 181 -14.64 16.64 -0.93
CA GLY A 181 -15.88 17.33 -0.58
C GLY A 181 -15.82 18.84 -0.80
N VAL A 182 -14.99 19.29 -1.74
CA VAL A 182 -14.81 20.70 -2.11
C VAL A 182 -15.64 21.05 -3.34
N ASP A 183 -15.89 22.34 -3.54
CA ASP A 183 -16.53 22.81 -4.77
C ASP A 183 -15.59 22.66 -5.98
N ARG A 184 -16.15 22.81 -7.19
CA ARG A 184 -15.41 22.62 -8.43
C ARG A 184 -14.28 23.64 -8.61
N GLN A 185 -14.48 24.88 -8.18
CA GLN A 185 -13.46 25.93 -8.35
C GLN A 185 -12.26 25.67 -7.44
N GLU A 186 -12.52 25.36 -6.17
CA GLU A 186 -11.49 24.98 -5.22
C GLU A 186 -10.77 23.70 -5.68
N GLY A 187 -11.52 22.70 -6.16
CA GLY A 187 -10.96 21.47 -6.70
C GLY A 187 -10.04 21.69 -7.90
N SER A 188 -10.42 22.53 -8.86
CA SER A 188 -9.60 22.90 -10.02
C SER A 188 -8.30 23.56 -9.58
N ASN A 189 -8.38 24.56 -8.69
CA ASN A 189 -7.20 25.27 -8.18
C ASN A 189 -6.22 24.31 -7.49
N LEU A 190 -6.74 23.37 -6.69
CA LEU A 190 -5.91 22.35 -6.01
C LEU A 190 -5.30 21.35 -7.00
N PHE A 191 -6.06 20.94 -8.01
CA PHE A 191 -5.61 20.03 -9.04
C PHE A 191 -4.45 20.64 -9.84
N GLU A 192 -4.60 21.88 -10.29
CA GLU A 192 -3.56 22.62 -11.03
C GLU A 192 -2.30 22.81 -10.18
N ALA A 193 -2.46 23.28 -8.94
CA ALA A 193 -1.35 23.48 -8.01
C ALA A 193 -0.55 22.20 -7.73
N TYR A 194 -1.24 21.07 -7.62
CA TYR A 194 -0.58 19.77 -7.47
C TYR A 194 0.30 19.45 -8.67
N HIS A 195 -0.24 19.58 -9.88
CA HIS A 195 0.50 19.27 -11.11
C HIS A 195 1.65 20.24 -11.34
N GLU A 196 1.54 21.48 -10.88
CA GLU A 196 2.63 22.45 -10.96
C GLU A 196 3.71 22.18 -9.90
N GLY A 197 3.34 21.74 -8.69
CA GLY A 197 4.26 21.48 -7.58
C GLY A 197 5.00 20.15 -7.66
N VAL A 198 4.35 19.12 -8.18
CA VAL A 198 4.93 17.79 -8.38
C VAL A 198 4.73 17.31 -9.82
N PRO A 199 5.24 18.03 -10.83
CA PRO A 199 4.98 17.75 -12.24
C PRO A 199 5.50 16.37 -12.69
N PHE A 200 6.49 15.83 -11.99
CA PHE A 200 6.98 14.48 -12.26
C PHE A 200 5.89 13.41 -12.09
N VAL A 201 4.88 13.62 -11.25
CA VAL A 201 3.85 12.60 -10.97
C VAL A 201 3.04 12.30 -12.24
N SER A 202 2.56 13.32 -12.94
CA SER A 202 1.79 13.13 -14.18
C SER A 202 2.67 12.62 -15.32
N THR A 203 3.91 13.13 -15.45
CA THR A 203 4.87 12.61 -16.45
C THR A 203 5.17 11.14 -16.21
N THR A 204 5.41 10.73 -14.97
CA THR A 204 5.69 9.33 -14.61
C THR A 204 4.48 8.44 -14.84
N PHE A 205 3.28 8.92 -14.53
CA PHE A 205 2.05 8.19 -14.81
C PHE A 205 1.87 7.96 -16.31
N ALA A 206 2.04 9.01 -17.14
CA ALA A 206 1.92 8.91 -18.60
C ALA A 206 2.95 7.93 -19.18
N ASP A 207 4.22 8.07 -18.79
CA ASP A 207 5.32 7.18 -19.22
C ASP A 207 5.00 5.69 -18.99
N HIS A 208 4.43 5.34 -17.83
CA HIS A 208 4.05 3.96 -17.53
C HIS A 208 2.80 3.50 -18.28
N VAL A 209 1.84 4.40 -18.53
CA VAL A 209 0.68 4.10 -19.37
C VAL A 209 1.14 3.79 -20.79
N ASP A 210 2.04 4.61 -21.34
CA ASP A 210 2.59 4.46 -22.69
C ASP A 210 3.41 3.17 -22.80
N GLU A 211 4.30 2.89 -21.84
CA GLU A 211 5.02 1.60 -21.79
C GLU A 211 4.06 0.40 -21.80
N ALA A 212 2.95 0.49 -21.04
CA ALA A 212 1.95 -0.56 -20.99
C ALA A 212 1.16 -0.67 -22.30
N GLN A 213 0.83 0.44 -22.97
CA GLN A 213 0.17 0.46 -24.27
C GLN A 213 1.05 -0.17 -25.36
N ASP A 214 2.33 0.22 -25.41
CA ASP A 214 3.27 -0.20 -26.44
C ASP A 214 3.64 -1.68 -26.29
N THR A 215 4.08 -2.06 -25.08
CA THR A 215 4.66 -3.39 -24.85
C THR A 215 3.65 -4.42 -24.37
N GLY A 216 2.53 -3.96 -23.79
CA GLY A 216 1.57 -4.83 -23.10
C GLY A 216 2.08 -5.39 -21.77
N ILE A 217 3.24 -4.95 -21.27
CA ILE A 217 3.86 -5.50 -20.07
C ILE A 217 4.50 -4.39 -19.24
N ILE A 218 4.26 -4.44 -17.92
CA ILE A 218 5.03 -3.69 -16.94
C ILE A 218 5.87 -4.68 -16.13
N LYS A 219 7.14 -4.39 -15.93
CA LYS A 219 8.02 -5.21 -15.07
C LYS A 219 8.04 -4.63 -13.65
N THR A 220 8.46 -5.38 -12.65
CA THR A 220 8.82 -4.82 -11.34
C THR A 220 10.33 -4.55 -11.30
N ILE A 221 10.85 -4.09 -10.16
CA ILE A 221 12.27 -3.83 -9.96
C ILE A 221 13.12 -5.09 -10.13
N LEU A 222 12.61 -6.27 -9.73
CA LEU A 222 13.27 -7.56 -9.96
C LEU A 222 12.74 -8.30 -11.21
N GLY A 223 12.04 -7.60 -12.10
CA GLY A 223 11.68 -8.13 -13.41
C GLY A 223 10.40 -8.98 -13.50
N ARG A 224 9.60 -9.09 -12.43
CA ARG A 224 8.28 -9.76 -12.47
C ARG A 224 7.36 -9.04 -13.47
N ARG A 225 6.70 -9.78 -14.35
CA ARG A 225 5.87 -9.20 -15.42
C ARG A 225 4.39 -9.12 -15.02
N SER A 226 3.79 -7.95 -15.18
CA SER A 226 2.35 -7.72 -15.17
C SER A 226 1.87 -7.45 -16.59
N ARG A 227 0.87 -8.21 -17.07
CA ARG A 227 0.42 -8.16 -18.48
C ARG A 227 -0.84 -7.31 -18.66
N PHE A 228 -0.93 -6.68 -19.82
CA PHE A 228 -2.07 -5.92 -20.36
C PHE A 228 -2.47 -6.54 -21.71
N ASP A 229 -2.98 -7.76 -21.65
CA ASP A 229 -3.30 -8.63 -22.80
C ASP A 229 -4.75 -8.52 -23.27
N ARG A 230 -5.52 -7.63 -22.65
CA ARG A 230 -6.93 -7.35 -22.95
C ARG A 230 -7.05 -6.02 -23.66
N PHE A 231 -8.06 -5.89 -24.51
CA PHE A 231 -8.29 -4.74 -25.37
C PHE A 231 -9.73 -4.25 -25.26
N ILE A 232 -9.93 -2.95 -25.45
CA ILE A 232 -11.21 -2.23 -25.46
C ILE A 232 -11.24 -1.32 -26.69
N PRO A 233 -12.42 -0.95 -27.22
CA PRO A 233 -12.52 0.10 -28.23
C PRO A 233 -11.96 1.43 -27.67
N ILE A 234 -11.27 2.18 -28.52
CA ILE A 234 -10.74 3.49 -28.15
C ILE A 234 -11.89 4.40 -27.70
N GLY A 235 -11.71 5.05 -26.54
CA GLY A 235 -12.68 6.02 -26.01
C GLY A 235 -13.81 5.43 -25.18
N ASP A 236 -13.97 4.09 -25.12
CA ASP A 236 -14.94 3.45 -24.23
C ASP A 236 -14.26 2.46 -23.25
N ARG A 237 -13.85 3.00 -22.11
CA ARG A 237 -13.25 2.24 -21.00
C ARG A 237 -14.24 1.33 -20.26
N LYS A 238 -15.55 1.42 -20.51
CA LYS A 238 -16.57 0.59 -19.87
C LYS A 238 -16.91 -0.65 -20.70
N ALA A 239 -16.49 -0.67 -21.97
CA ALA A 239 -16.63 -1.83 -22.84
C ALA A 239 -16.01 -3.09 -22.23
N LYS A 240 -16.55 -4.25 -22.63
CA LYS A 240 -16.02 -5.55 -22.22
C LYS A 240 -14.59 -5.70 -22.75
N SER A 241 -13.64 -6.02 -21.88
CA SER A 241 -12.26 -6.21 -22.29
C SER A 241 -12.04 -7.63 -22.86
N LEU A 242 -11.49 -7.71 -24.07
CA LEU A 242 -11.39 -8.95 -24.85
C LEU A 242 -9.94 -9.23 -25.27
N PRO A 243 -9.55 -10.49 -25.55
CA PRO A 243 -8.29 -10.78 -26.24
C PRO A 243 -8.23 -10.07 -27.59
N TYR A 244 -7.03 -9.77 -28.09
CA TYR A 244 -6.82 -8.92 -29.27
C TYR A 244 -7.67 -9.31 -30.49
N GLN A 245 -7.62 -10.57 -30.92
CA GLN A 245 -8.33 -11.02 -32.12
C GLN A 245 -9.86 -10.85 -32.00
N GLU A 246 -10.41 -11.19 -30.82
CA GLU A 246 -11.84 -11.02 -30.54
C GLU A 246 -12.20 -9.53 -30.47
N ALA A 247 -11.37 -8.71 -29.84
CA ALA A 247 -11.56 -7.26 -29.77
C ALA A 247 -11.58 -6.62 -31.17
N VAL A 248 -10.65 -6.98 -32.06
CA VAL A 248 -10.62 -6.48 -33.44
C VAL A 248 -11.89 -6.87 -34.19
N SER A 249 -12.34 -8.12 -34.05
CA SER A 249 -13.56 -8.60 -34.70
C SER A 249 -14.84 -7.91 -34.19
N VAL A 250 -14.91 -7.62 -32.88
CA VAL A 250 -16.11 -7.05 -32.25
C VAL A 250 -16.14 -5.52 -32.38
N TYR A 251 -14.98 -4.87 -32.33
CA TYR A 251 -14.86 -3.41 -32.26
C TYR A 251 -14.30 -2.75 -33.54
N GLY A 252 -14.08 -3.52 -34.62
CA GLY A 252 -13.70 -2.97 -35.92
C GLY A 252 -12.24 -2.49 -36.01
N GLY A 253 -11.33 -3.14 -35.29
CA GLY A 253 -9.88 -2.87 -35.34
C GLY A 253 -9.41 -1.61 -34.60
N ASN A 254 -10.31 -0.70 -34.22
CA ASN A 254 -9.97 0.51 -33.46
C ASN A 254 -9.94 0.22 -31.94
N VAL A 255 -8.91 -0.50 -31.48
CA VAL A 255 -8.78 -0.97 -30.10
C VAL A 255 -7.51 -0.47 -29.43
N GLU A 256 -7.59 -0.23 -28.12
CA GLU A 256 -6.45 0.07 -27.24
C GLU A 256 -6.37 -0.97 -26.10
N ARG A 257 -5.23 -1.04 -25.41
CA ARG A 257 -5.12 -1.96 -24.27
C ARG A 257 -5.98 -1.50 -23.11
N ALA A 258 -6.69 -2.46 -22.55
CA ALA A 258 -7.50 -2.25 -21.37
C ALA A 258 -6.61 -2.09 -20.12
N PHE A 259 -7.09 -1.28 -19.19
CA PHE A 259 -6.54 -1.13 -17.83
C PHE A 259 -5.15 -0.50 -17.71
N THR A 260 -4.59 0.08 -18.77
CA THR A 260 -3.24 0.71 -18.77
C THR A 260 -3.08 1.82 -17.74
N HIS A 261 -4.16 2.51 -17.33
CA HIS A 261 -4.17 3.42 -16.18
C HIS A 261 -3.72 2.77 -14.84
N LYS A 262 -3.64 1.43 -14.76
CA LYS A 262 -3.12 0.69 -13.59
C LYS A 262 -1.63 0.36 -13.70
N ALA A 263 -0.94 0.78 -14.76
CA ALA A 263 0.46 0.46 -15.03
C ALA A 263 1.41 0.90 -13.92
N LEU A 264 1.39 2.19 -13.57
CA LEU A 264 2.21 2.72 -12.48
C LEU A 264 1.88 2.02 -11.15
N ASN A 265 0.61 1.84 -10.83
CA ASN A 265 0.20 1.11 -9.62
C ASN A 265 0.75 -0.33 -9.57
N ARG A 266 0.69 -1.07 -10.68
CA ARG A 266 1.24 -2.44 -10.78
C ARG A 266 2.76 -2.46 -10.64
N ARG A 267 3.47 -1.47 -11.22
CA ARG A 267 4.92 -1.27 -11.04
C ARG A 267 5.24 -1.06 -9.56
N LEU A 268 4.62 -0.08 -8.92
CA LEU A 268 4.90 0.28 -7.52
C LEU A 268 4.56 -0.86 -6.55
N GLN A 269 3.35 -1.42 -6.63
CA GLN A 269 2.92 -2.47 -5.69
C GLN A 269 3.69 -3.78 -5.88
N GLY A 270 4.02 -4.12 -7.13
CA GLY A 270 4.79 -5.31 -7.44
C GLY A 270 6.25 -5.15 -7.01
N SER A 271 6.85 -3.98 -7.23
CA SER A 271 8.21 -3.70 -6.73
C SER A 271 8.26 -3.66 -5.21
N ALA A 272 7.24 -3.16 -4.52
CA ALA A 272 7.17 -3.23 -3.05
C ALA A 272 7.11 -4.69 -2.55
N ALA A 273 6.35 -5.54 -3.25
CA ALA A 273 6.31 -6.98 -2.96
C ALA A 273 7.66 -7.68 -3.21
N ASP A 274 8.42 -7.21 -4.19
CA ASP A 274 9.78 -7.70 -4.44
C ASP A 274 10.75 -7.24 -3.35
N VAL A 275 10.65 -5.99 -2.87
CA VAL A 275 11.49 -5.47 -1.77
C VAL A 275 11.33 -6.29 -0.50
N ILE A 276 10.10 -6.48 -0.01
CA ILE A 276 9.84 -7.25 1.23
C ILE A 276 10.33 -8.70 1.10
N LYS A 277 10.09 -9.35 -0.05
CA LYS A 277 10.51 -10.73 -0.28
C LYS A 277 12.01 -10.89 -0.39
N LEU A 278 12.69 -9.97 -1.05
CA LEU A 278 14.14 -9.99 -1.15
C LEU A 278 14.78 -9.68 0.21
N GLY A 279 14.24 -8.72 0.96
CA GLY A 279 14.67 -8.45 2.34
C GLY A 279 14.56 -9.69 3.24
N MET A 280 13.40 -10.37 3.20
CA MET A 280 13.21 -11.64 3.92
C MET A 280 14.19 -12.73 3.47
N LEU A 281 14.46 -12.85 2.17
CA LEU A 281 15.42 -13.83 1.65
C LEU A 281 16.84 -13.54 2.13
N VAL A 282 17.29 -12.28 2.02
CA VAL A 282 18.62 -11.85 2.48
C VAL A 282 18.75 -12.10 3.99
N ALA A 283 17.74 -11.75 4.77
CA ALA A 283 17.72 -12.00 6.22
C ALA A 283 17.74 -13.51 6.57
N TYR A 284 17.04 -14.33 5.79
CA TYR A 284 17.08 -15.79 5.93
C TYR A 284 18.47 -16.36 5.61
N GLU A 285 19.08 -15.92 4.50
CA GLU A 285 20.42 -16.36 4.08
C GLU A 285 21.53 -15.87 5.03
N ASP A 286 21.36 -14.72 5.68
CA ASP A 286 22.25 -14.22 6.73
C ASP A 286 22.17 -15.06 8.02
N GLY A 287 21.08 -15.82 8.21
CA GLY A 287 20.87 -16.70 9.37
C GLY A 287 20.23 -16.01 10.59
N ILE A 288 19.87 -14.72 10.50
CA ILE A 288 19.41 -13.96 11.67
C ILE A 288 18.06 -14.40 12.22
N PHE A 289 17.27 -15.13 11.43
CA PHE A 289 15.99 -15.64 11.89
C PHE A 289 16.17 -16.70 12.97
N ASP A 290 17.21 -17.52 12.90
CA ASP A 290 17.50 -18.50 13.95
C ASP A 290 17.85 -17.80 15.28
N GLU A 291 18.55 -16.66 15.23
CA GLU A 291 18.84 -15.84 16.40
C GLU A 291 17.60 -15.10 16.95
N LEU A 292 16.63 -14.75 16.10
CA LEU A 292 15.40 -14.09 16.52
C LEU A 292 14.33 -15.06 17.04
N GLY A 293 14.56 -16.37 16.97
CA GLY A 293 13.59 -17.39 17.37
C GLY A 293 12.73 -17.96 16.24
N GLY A 294 13.06 -17.62 14.99
CA GLY A 294 12.45 -18.16 13.78
C GLY A 294 12.16 -17.10 12.72
N VAL A 295 11.62 -17.58 11.61
CA VAL A 295 11.08 -16.73 10.53
C VAL A 295 9.84 -15.98 11.08
N PRO A 296 9.64 -14.69 10.72
CA PRO A 296 8.49 -13.90 11.18
C PRO A 296 7.15 -14.63 10.98
N GLN A 297 6.34 -14.64 12.04
CA GLN A 297 5.06 -15.33 12.13
C GLN A 297 4.02 -14.68 11.21
N LEU A 298 4.16 -13.38 10.94
CA LEU A 298 3.21 -12.62 10.14
C LEU A 298 3.93 -11.58 9.27
N THR A 299 3.42 -11.41 8.06
CA THR A 299 3.74 -10.27 7.20
C THR A 299 2.47 -9.58 6.71
N VAL A 300 2.37 -8.28 6.96
CA VAL A 300 1.25 -7.43 6.52
C VAL A 300 1.76 -6.45 5.48
N HIS A 301 1.71 -6.87 4.21
CA HIS A 301 2.18 -6.10 3.06
C HIS A 301 3.69 -5.80 3.12
N ASP A 302 4.07 -4.67 3.70
CA ASP A 302 5.42 -4.15 3.88
C ASP A 302 5.92 -4.25 5.34
N GLU A 303 5.10 -4.85 6.21
CA GLU A 303 5.36 -5.11 7.63
C GLU A 303 5.81 -6.58 7.85
N LEU A 304 6.78 -6.79 8.73
CA LEU A 304 7.17 -8.07 9.33
C LEU A 304 6.92 -8.04 10.83
N ASP A 305 6.32 -9.09 11.36
CA ASP A 305 5.94 -9.20 12.76
C ASP A 305 6.48 -10.51 13.36
N THR A 306 7.16 -10.39 14.50
CA THR A 306 7.69 -11.56 15.22
C THR A 306 7.74 -11.40 16.73
N SER A 307 7.79 -12.52 17.45
CA SER A 307 8.14 -12.57 18.87
C SER A 307 9.61 -12.17 19.08
N TYR A 308 9.92 -11.42 20.14
CA TYR A 308 11.24 -10.82 20.33
C TYR A 308 11.67 -10.75 21.81
N HIS A 309 12.92 -11.11 22.03
CA HIS A 309 13.60 -10.98 23.32
C HIS A 309 14.70 -9.91 23.22
N PRO A 310 14.79 -8.96 24.16
CA PRO A 310 15.80 -7.89 24.14
C PRO A 310 17.25 -8.38 23.98
N ASP A 311 17.57 -9.56 24.49
CA ASP A 311 18.90 -10.17 24.35
C ASP A 311 19.30 -10.40 22.87
N HIS A 312 18.33 -10.52 21.96
CA HIS A 312 18.55 -10.65 20.52
C HIS A 312 18.63 -9.30 19.79
N ARG A 313 18.93 -8.21 20.48
CA ARG A 313 19.08 -6.86 19.89
C ARG A 313 20.03 -6.83 18.69
N LYS A 314 21.15 -7.56 18.73
CA LYS A 314 22.11 -7.60 17.61
C LYS A 314 21.49 -8.20 16.34
N ALA A 315 20.74 -9.29 16.49
CA ALA A 315 19.99 -9.89 15.38
C ALA A 315 18.92 -8.93 14.84
N ALA A 316 18.24 -8.16 15.70
CA ALA A 316 17.27 -7.15 15.26
C ALA A 316 17.93 -5.98 14.48
N VAL A 317 19.11 -5.52 14.90
CA VAL A 317 19.93 -4.54 14.14
C VAL A 317 20.30 -5.12 12.77
N ARG A 318 20.77 -6.37 12.75
CA ARG A 318 21.19 -7.02 11.50
C ARG A 318 20.02 -7.27 10.56
N LEU A 319 18.86 -7.69 11.07
CA LEU A 319 17.61 -7.78 10.31
C LEU A 319 17.29 -6.44 9.65
N LYS A 320 17.35 -5.33 10.38
CA LYS A 320 17.12 -3.99 9.82
C LYS A 320 18.09 -3.69 8.67
N GLN A 321 19.38 -3.97 8.82
CA GLN A 321 20.37 -3.78 7.76
C GLN A 321 20.07 -4.65 6.54
N CYS A 322 19.85 -5.96 6.71
CA CYS A 322 19.49 -6.88 5.63
C CYS A 322 18.29 -6.38 4.83
N MET A 323 17.26 -5.92 5.53
CA MET A 323 16.03 -5.41 4.92
C MET A 323 16.24 -4.08 4.18
N GLU A 324 17.06 -3.16 4.69
CA GLU A 324 17.34 -1.86 4.07
C GLU A 324 18.32 -1.97 2.88
N GLU A 325 19.27 -2.89 2.94
CA GLU A 325 20.34 -3.06 1.95
C GLU A 325 19.98 -4.07 0.85
N ALA A 326 18.91 -4.86 1.04
CA ALA A 326 18.47 -5.89 0.11
C ALA A 326 18.31 -5.41 -1.33
N ILE A 327 17.97 -4.13 -1.53
CA ILE A 327 17.78 -3.58 -2.87
C ILE A 327 18.25 -2.14 -3.01
N GLN A 328 19.00 -1.89 -4.09
CA GLN A 328 19.48 -0.55 -4.39
C GLN A 328 18.41 0.27 -5.13
N LEU A 329 17.84 1.26 -4.46
CA LEU A 329 16.98 2.29 -5.06
C LEU A 329 17.76 3.59 -5.32
N LYS A 330 17.12 4.58 -5.97
CA LYS A 330 17.70 5.92 -6.15
C LYS A 330 17.54 6.80 -4.90
N VAL A 331 16.89 6.27 -3.87
CA VAL A 331 16.63 6.88 -2.57
C VAL A 331 16.84 5.80 -1.50
N PRO A 332 17.23 6.14 -0.26
CA PRO A 332 17.42 5.14 0.79
C PRO A 332 16.14 4.33 1.05
N VAL A 333 16.26 3.04 1.30
CA VAL A 333 15.20 2.19 1.86
C VAL A 333 15.32 2.25 3.38
N ILE A 334 14.20 2.46 4.08
CA ILE A 334 14.19 2.60 5.54
C ILE A 334 13.19 1.62 6.15
N LEU A 335 13.62 0.88 7.17
CA LEU A 335 12.79 -0.01 7.99
C LEU A 335 12.65 0.59 9.40
N ASP A 336 11.43 0.96 9.78
CA ASP A 336 11.11 1.40 11.14
C ASP A 336 10.89 0.16 12.03
N MET A 337 11.72 0.04 13.08
CA MET A 337 11.68 -1.06 14.03
C MET A 337 10.97 -0.62 15.31
N GLU A 338 9.96 -1.37 15.71
CA GLU A 338 9.13 -1.10 16.88
C GLU A 338 8.94 -2.35 17.72
N ALA A 339 8.84 -2.20 19.04
CA ALA A 339 8.50 -3.31 19.92
C ALA A 339 7.52 -2.93 21.02
N GLY A 340 6.71 -3.89 21.48
CA GLY A 340 5.69 -3.69 22.51
C GLY A 340 5.25 -5.00 23.15
N SER A 341 4.38 -4.95 24.15
CA SER A 341 3.85 -6.17 24.80
C SER A 341 2.81 -6.92 23.95
N ASN A 342 2.33 -6.30 22.87
CA ASN A 342 1.41 -6.86 21.89
C ASN A 342 1.48 -6.01 20.62
N TRP A 343 0.84 -6.47 19.54
CA TRP A 343 0.89 -5.80 18.24
C TRP A 343 0.30 -4.38 18.25
N ALA A 344 -0.64 -4.06 19.14
CA ALA A 344 -1.20 -2.70 19.25
C ALA A 344 -0.30 -1.73 20.02
N SER A 345 0.54 -2.22 20.93
CA SER A 345 1.33 -1.39 21.86
C SER A 345 2.78 -1.16 21.44
N VAL A 346 3.14 -1.58 20.22
CA VAL A 346 4.48 -1.38 19.66
C VAL A 346 4.86 0.10 19.61
N LYS A 347 6.12 0.38 19.95
CA LYS A 347 6.71 1.71 19.89
C LYS A 347 8.10 1.63 19.28
N LYS A 348 8.52 2.69 18.60
CA LYS A 348 9.87 2.79 18.04
C LYS A 348 10.92 2.45 19.09
N ILE A 349 11.74 1.46 18.76
CA ILE A 349 12.87 1.06 19.60
C ILE A 349 14.14 1.71 19.08
N ASN A 350 14.96 2.19 20.00
CA ASN A 350 16.29 2.65 19.65
C ASN A 350 17.22 1.44 19.58
N LEU A 351 17.40 0.94 18.37
CA LEU A 351 18.34 -0.15 18.10
C LEU A 351 19.80 0.29 18.14
N GLY A 352 20.09 1.58 18.37
CA GLY A 352 21.41 2.20 18.43
C GLY A 352 22.28 1.94 17.19
N GLU A 353 23.33 2.74 17.02
CA GLU A 353 24.45 2.35 16.16
C GLU A 353 25.33 1.32 16.85
#